data_AF-A0A963Q4N7-F1
#
_entry.id   AF-A0A963Q4N7-F1
#
_cell.length_a   1.000
_cell.length_b   1.000
_cell.length_c   1.000
_cell.angle_alpha   90.00
_cell.angle_beta   90.00
_cell.angle_gamma   90.00
#
_symmetry.space_group_name_H-M   'P 1'
#
loop_
_entity.id
_entity.type
_entity.pdbx_description
1 polymer ?
#
loop_
_entity_poly.entity_id
_entity_poly.type
_entity_poly.pdbx_seq_one_letter_code
_entity_poly.pdbx_strand_id
1 'polypeptide(L)'
;EPDKLATAFGLPEIVGEAFAVIWTTTAWTIPANQALNLNPELEYALVDTERGLLLLAASLVESCLERYQLTGSVVATAQGKALAGIEFHHPLAHVDAGYDRRAPIYLADYATADDGTGLVHSSPAYGVEDFNSCVSHGMALDAILNPVQGNGQYADELPLFGGMNIWKACARIIEVLQQSDRLFATTHISHSYPHCWRHKTPVIYRAAAQWFIRMDEGVGVFTKDKAPKTLRQLALDAIEQTAFYPENGRTRLRDMIAGRPDWCISRQRSWGVPLPFFIHRDSGELHPRTMEILDQAADMIEHGGIEAWSKASAESIIGEEDARLYAKSNDILEVWFDSGTTHTTVLKGSHAGNGHASGPEADLYLEGHDQHRGWFHSSLLTACAMYDRAPYRGLLTHGFTVDSQGRKMSKSLGNGVDPQQTSKKLGAEIIRLWVAASDYSGDIAGDDKILARVVDTYRRIRNTLKFLLANTSDFDPALHAVEPRDMLEIDRYALARAAQLQADILAHYKVYEFHPVVAKLQIYCSEDLGAFYLDILKDRLYTTGADSHARRSAQTALWQITQAMLRWMAPFLSFTA
;
A
#
# COMPACT_ATOMS: atom_id res chain seq x y z
N GLU A 1 -35.63 3.70 27.47
CA GLU A 1 -36.45 2.73 28.23
C GLU A 1 -36.09 2.79 29.73
N PRO A 2 -36.72 3.65 30.53
CA PRO A 2 -36.29 3.94 31.91
C PRO A 2 -36.31 2.71 32.83
N ASP A 3 -37.32 1.83 32.71
CA ASP A 3 -37.44 0.63 33.57
C ASP A 3 -36.30 -0.37 33.35
N LYS A 4 -35.90 -0.58 32.08
CA LYS A 4 -34.76 -1.44 31.75
C LYS A 4 -33.45 -0.83 32.26
N LEU A 5 -33.32 0.50 32.19
CA LEU A 5 -32.15 1.21 32.71
C LEU A 5 -32.06 1.10 34.24
N ALA A 6 -33.17 1.31 34.96
CA ALA A 6 -33.24 1.10 36.41
C ALA A 6 -32.82 -0.32 36.78
N THR A 7 -33.38 -1.32 36.08
CA THR A 7 -33.05 -2.73 36.28
C THR A 7 -31.56 -3.02 36.06
N ALA A 8 -30.96 -2.49 35.00
CA ALA A 8 -29.55 -2.70 34.68
C ALA A 8 -28.61 -2.14 35.76
N PHE A 9 -29.00 -1.02 36.39
CA PHE A 9 -28.27 -0.36 37.47
C PHE A 9 -28.68 -0.79 38.89
N GLY A 10 -29.62 -1.73 39.03
CA GLY A 10 -30.12 -2.18 40.33
C GLY A 10 -30.89 -1.11 41.12
N LEU A 11 -31.46 -0.13 40.42
CA LEU A 11 -32.26 0.96 40.99
C LEU A 11 -33.76 0.61 40.96
N PRO A 12 -34.56 1.13 41.91
CA PRO A 12 -36.01 0.91 41.90
C PRO A 12 -36.71 1.63 40.74
N GLU A 13 -36.24 2.82 40.38
CA GLU A 13 -36.74 3.64 39.28
C GLU A 13 -35.66 4.63 38.80
N ILE A 14 -35.81 5.16 37.58
CA ILE A 14 -35.04 6.30 37.09
C ILE A 14 -35.83 7.58 37.38
N VAL A 15 -35.27 8.47 38.19
CA VAL A 15 -35.87 9.77 38.50
C VAL A 15 -35.30 10.83 37.56
N GLY A 16 -36.16 11.46 36.75
CA GLY A 16 -35.77 12.48 35.78
C GLY A 16 -35.37 11.92 34.40
N GLU A 17 -34.72 12.74 33.59
CA GLU A 17 -34.22 12.32 32.26
C GLU A 17 -32.83 11.68 32.37
N ALA A 18 -32.63 10.59 31.62
CA ALA A 18 -31.35 9.92 31.50
C ALA A 18 -30.81 10.01 30.07
N PHE A 19 -29.52 10.32 29.93
CA PHE A 19 -28.85 10.59 28.67
C PHE A 19 -27.66 9.65 28.47
N ALA A 20 -27.65 8.92 27.35
CA ALA A 20 -26.45 8.27 26.86
C ALA A 20 -25.54 9.32 26.20
N VAL A 21 -24.44 9.69 26.86
CA VAL A 21 -23.57 10.76 26.38
C VAL A 21 -22.53 10.19 25.42
N ILE A 22 -22.63 10.56 24.16
CA ILE A 22 -21.70 10.16 23.09
C ILE A 22 -20.63 11.21 22.85
N TRP A 23 -19.51 10.80 22.27
CA TRP A 23 -18.48 11.69 21.75
C TRP A 23 -18.18 11.37 20.29
N THR A 24 -17.96 12.40 19.46
CA THR A 24 -17.62 12.23 18.05
C THR A 24 -16.79 13.38 17.52
N THR A 25 -15.87 13.08 16.60
CA THR A 25 -15.11 14.06 15.81
C THR A 25 -15.81 14.38 14.48
N THR A 26 -16.89 13.67 14.14
CA THR A 26 -17.60 13.76 12.87
C THR A 26 -19.06 14.13 13.09
N ALA A 27 -19.33 15.39 13.47
CA ALA A 27 -20.69 15.86 13.73
C ALA A 27 -21.67 15.56 12.56
N TRP A 28 -21.19 15.55 11.32
CA TRP A 28 -21.97 15.19 10.13
C TRP A 28 -22.49 13.73 10.11
N THR A 29 -22.03 12.84 10.98
CA THR A 29 -22.59 11.48 11.05
C THR A 29 -23.82 11.40 11.96
N ILE A 30 -23.98 12.34 12.91
CA ILE A 30 -25.07 12.36 13.89
C ILE A 30 -26.46 12.23 13.24
N PRO A 31 -26.80 12.93 12.14
CA PRO A 31 -28.12 12.79 11.51
C PRO A 31 -28.47 11.38 11.05
N ALA A 32 -27.49 10.47 10.91
CA ALA A 32 -27.68 9.08 10.53
C ALA A 32 -27.43 8.09 11.68
N ASN A 33 -27.32 8.56 12.93
CA ASN A 33 -27.17 7.67 14.08
C ASN A 33 -28.39 6.75 14.22
N GLN A 34 -28.13 5.44 14.37
CA GLN A 34 -29.13 4.39 14.50
C GLN A 34 -28.91 3.45 15.70
N ALA A 35 -27.74 3.47 16.33
CA ALA A 35 -27.46 2.65 17.52
C ALA A 35 -26.41 3.32 18.42
N LEU A 36 -26.14 2.72 19.56
CA LEU A 36 -25.07 3.09 20.49
C LEU A 36 -24.22 1.85 20.75
N ASN A 37 -22.90 1.97 20.75
CA ASN A 37 -21.99 0.85 20.92
C ASN A 37 -21.22 0.98 22.24
N LEU A 38 -21.28 -0.08 23.06
CA LEU A 38 -20.71 -0.15 24.40
C LEU A 38 -19.91 -1.45 24.57
N ASN A 39 -18.82 -1.41 25.33
CA ASN A 39 -18.04 -2.61 25.61
C ASN A 39 -18.71 -3.45 26.70
N PRO A 40 -18.89 -4.77 26.52
CA PRO A 40 -19.56 -5.61 27.52
C PRO A 40 -18.81 -5.72 28.85
N GLU A 41 -17.49 -5.56 28.84
CA GLU A 41 -16.60 -5.77 30.00
C GLU A 41 -16.29 -4.48 30.78
N LEU A 42 -16.57 -3.31 30.20
CA LEU A 42 -16.37 -2.04 30.89
C LEU A 42 -17.47 -1.79 31.91
N GLU A 43 -17.11 -1.16 33.02
CA GLU A 43 -18.06 -0.65 33.99
C GLU A 43 -18.54 0.75 33.57
N TYR A 44 -19.86 0.94 33.60
CA TYR A 44 -20.52 2.19 33.30
C TYR A 44 -21.16 2.75 34.56
N ALA A 45 -21.17 4.07 34.67
CA ALA A 45 -21.74 4.83 35.78
C ALA A 45 -22.95 5.63 35.29
N LEU A 46 -23.98 5.67 36.14
CA LEU A 46 -25.07 6.62 36.03
C LEU A 46 -24.80 7.79 36.98
N VAL A 47 -24.58 8.98 36.43
CA VAL A 47 -24.11 10.16 37.17
C VAL A 47 -25.22 11.19 37.25
N ASP A 48 -25.65 11.55 38.46
CA ASP A 48 -26.62 12.62 38.68
C ASP A 48 -25.95 13.98 38.57
N THR A 49 -26.55 14.86 37.77
CA THR A 49 -26.05 16.21 37.48
C THR A 49 -27.21 17.19 37.38
N GLU A 50 -26.92 18.48 37.39
CA GLU A 50 -27.93 19.52 37.14
C GLU A 50 -28.59 19.44 35.74
N ARG A 51 -28.02 18.66 34.81
CA ARG A 51 -28.57 18.40 33.46
C ARG A 51 -29.23 17.02 33.32
N GLY A 52 -29.48 16.33 34.43
CA GLY A 52 -30.06 14.98 34.46
C GLY A 52 -29.02 13.87 34.60
N LEU A 53 -29.47 12.62 34.48
CA LEU A 53 -28.66 11.43 34.71
C LEU A 53 -27.83 11.11 33.47
N LEU A 54 -26.50 11.10 33.60
CA LEU A 54 -25.57 10.83 32.50
C LEU A 54 -25.04 9.41 32.58
N LEU A 55 -25.22 8.65 31.51
CA LEU A 55 -24.57 7.35 31.33
C LEU A 55 -23.19 7.57 30.70
N LEU A 56 -22.13 7.19 31.43
CA LEU A 56 -20.73 7.34 31.06
C LEU A 56 -19.94 6.08 31.44
N ALA A 57 -18.80 5.81 30.80
CA ALA A 57 -17.86 4.83 31.36
C ALA A 57 -17.35 5.32 32.72
N ALA A 58 -17.31 4.43 33.71
CA ALA A 58 -17.02 4.78 35.10
C ALA A 58 -15.63 5.45 35.27
N SER A 59 -14.63 4.99 34.51
CA SER A 59 -13.27 5.56 34.52
C SER A 59 -13.16 6.94 33.89
N LEU A 60 -14.15 7.38 33.11
CA LEU A 60 -14.13 8.67 32.40
C LEU A 60 -14.98 9.76 33.06
N VAL A 61 -15.70 9.44 34.14
CA VAL A 61 -16.65 10.36 34.80
C VAL A 61 -16.01 11.70 35.16
N GLU A 62 -14.88 11.69 35.87
CA GLU A 62 -14.20 12.91 36.31
C GLU A 62 -13.80 13.80 35.12
N SER A 63 -13.12 13.21 34.13
CA SER A 63 -12.70 13.92 32.92
C SER A 63 -13.87 14.46 32.10
N CYS A 64 -15.00 13.75 32.08
CA CYS A 64 -16.21 14.19 31.39
C CYS A 64 -16.84 15.38 32.12
N LEU A 65 -17.02 15.30 33.44
CA LEU A 65 -17.60 16.39 34.23
C LEU A 65 -16.73 17.66 34.17
N GLU A 66 -15.40 17.53 34.22
CA GLU A 66 -14.48 18.66 34.02
C GLU A 66 -14.66 19.29 32.63
N ARG A 67 -14.69 18.45 31.57
CA ARG A 67 -14.88 18.90 30.18
C ARG A 67 -16.22 19.63 29.99
N TYR A 68 -17.27 19.18 30.66
CA TYR A 68 -18.61 19.75 30.58
C TYR A 68 -18.82 20.94 31.53
N GLN A 69 -17.86 21.20 32.43
CA GLN A 69 -17.96 22.19 33.50
C GLN A 69 -19.17 21.94 34.41
N LEU A 70 -19.44 20.67 34.70
CA LEU A 70 -20.54 20.23 35.54
C LEU A 70 -20.02 19.61 36.83
N THR A 71 -20.88 19.55 37.83
CA THR A 71 -20.68 18.71 39.03
C THR A 71 -21.70 17.59 39.03
N GLY A 72 -21.33 16.45 39.62
CA GLY A 72 -22.22 15.31 39.70
C GLY A 72 -21.72 14.21 40.62
N SER A 73 -22.61 13.27 40.94
CA SER A 73 -22.32 12.12 41.80
C SER A 73 -22.76 10.83 41.13
N VAL A 74 -21.95 9.77 41.28
CA VAL A 74 -22.32 8.44 40.77
C VAL A 74 -23.45 7.87 41.64
N VAL A 75 -24.59 7.60 41.02
CA VAL A 75 -25.77 7.02 41.68
C VAL A 75 -25.71 5.51 41.71
N ALA A 76 -25.24 4.90 40.62
CA ALA A 76 -25.08 3.46 40.47
C ALA A 76 -24.06 3.15 39.38
N THR A 77 -23.50 1.93 39.43
CA THR A 77 -22.66 1.38 38.36
C THR A 77 -23.23 0.05 37.86
N ALA A 78 -22.96 -0.25 36.59
CA ALA A 78 -23.36 -1.49 35.94
C ALA A 78 -22.29 -1.95 34.95
N GLN A 79 -22.17 -3.26 34.79
CA GLN A 79 -21.35 -3.85 33.72
C GLN A 79 -22.01 -3.57 32.36
N GLY A 80 -21.23 -3.24 31.34
CA GLY A 80 -21.74 -2.87 30.01
C GLY A 80 -22.69 -3.92 29.41
N LYS A 81 -22.41 -5.21 29.65
CA LYS A 81 -23.30 -6.32 29.24
C LYS A 81 -24.74 -6.20 29.75
N ALA A 82 -24.97 -5.55 30.89
CA ALA A 82 -26.30 -5.36 31.47
C ALA A 82 -27.12 -4.29 30.74
N LEU A 83 -26.47 -3.45 29.92
CA LEU A 83 -27.09 -2.35 29.18
C LEU A 83 -27.53 -2.76 27.76
N ALA A 84 -27.27 -4.01 27.36
CA ALA A 84 -27.55 -4.52 26.02
C ALA A 84 -29.03 -4.35 25.64
N GLY A 85 -29.27 -3.80 24.46
CA GLY A 85 -30.60 -3.63 23.88
C GLY A 85 -31.47 -2.55 24.52
N ILE A 86 -30.95 -1.78 25.48
CA ILE A 86 -31.68 -0.62 26.01
C ILE A 86 -31.74 0.46 24.94
N GLU A 87 -32.94 0.97 24.68
CA GLU A 87 -33.17 1.98 23.66
C GLU A 87 -33.18 3.41 24.22
N PHE A 88 -32.47 4.30 23.53
CA PHE A 88 -32.47 5.75 23.74
C PHE A 88 -33.09 6.45 22.53
N HIS A 89 -33.70 7.62 22.73
CA HIS A 89 -34.13 8.44 21.60
C HIS A 89 -32.93 9.12 20.94
N HIS A 90 -32.99 9.29 19.61
CA HIS A 90 -32.04 10.11 18.89
C HIS A 90 -31.97 11.53 19.51
N PRO A 91 -30.80 12.20 19.55
CA PRO A 91 -30.67 13.51 20.19
C PRO A 91 -31.61 14.58 19.60
N LEU A 92 -32.07 14.41 18.36
CA LEU A 92 -32.99 15.35 17.70
C LEU A 92 -34.44 14.87 17.63
N ALA A 93 -34.79 13.78 18.32
CA ALA A 93 -36.14 13.18 18.26
C ALA A 93 -37.26 14.16 18.67
N HIS A 94 -36.99 15.04 19.63
CA HIS A 94 -37.93 16.09 20.06
C HIS A 94 -37.89 17.37 19.22
N VAL A 95 -36.99 17.45 18.23
CA VAL A 95 -36.79 18.63 17.38
C VAL A 95 -37.54 18.50 16.05
N ASP A 96 -37.46 17.33 15.41
CA ASP A 96 -38.11 17.06 14.13
C ASP A 96 -38.51 15.58 14.02
N ALA A 97 -39.70 15.31 13.49
CA ALA A 97 -40.27 13.97 13.40
C ALA A 97 -39.41 12.98 12.58
N GLY A 98 -38.61 13.46 11.62
CA GLY A 98 -37.69 12.58 10.89
C GLY A 98 -36.50 12.06 11.71
N TYR A 99 -36.32 12.58 12.92
CA TYR A 99 -35.41 12.05 13.93
C TYR A 99 -36.11 11.31 15.06
N ASP A 100 -37.44 11.15 15.04
CA ASP A 100 -38.18 10.39 16.05
C ASP A 100 -37.98 8.88 15.86
N ARG A 101 -36.77 8.44 16.18
CA ARG A 101 -36.33 7.05 16.15
C ARG A 101 -35.52 6.73 17.39
N ARG A 102 -35.47 5.44 17.69
CA ARG A 102 -34.71 4.90 18.81
C ARG A 102 -33.37 4.37 18.34
N ALA A 103 -32.38 4.44 19.23
CA ALA A 103 -31.04 3.91 19.09
C ALA A 103 -30.82 2.88 20.20
N PRO A 104 -30.89 1.56 19.89
CA PRO A 104 -30.56 0.52 20.85
C PRO A 104 -29.06 0.49 21.16
N ILE A 105 -28.72 0.01 22.35
CA ILE A 105 -27.35 -0.33 22.72
C ILE A 105 -26.96 -1.69 22.14
N TYR A 106 -25.92 -1.71 21.32
CA TYR A 106 -25.23 -2.91 20.84
C TYR A 106 -23.90 -3.09 21.55
N LEU A 107 -23.59 -4.33 21.91
CA LEU A 107 -22.33 -4.65 22.58
C LEU A 107 -21.22 -4.77 21.54
N ALA A 108 -20.11 -4.09 21.77
CA ALA A 108 -19.00 -3.99 20.84
C ALA A 108 -17.65 -3.86 21.55
N ASP A 109 -16.78 -4.84 21.33
CA ASP A 109 -15.47 -4.94 22.00
C ASP A 109 -14.50 -3.82 21.59
N TYR A 110 -14.76 -3.15 20.46
CA TYR A 110 -13.94 -2.03 19.97
C TYR A 110 -14.16 -0.72 20.72
N ALA A 111 -15.25 -0.60 21.49
CA ALA A 111 -15.46 0.55 22.35
C ALA A 111 -14.45 0.47 23.52
N THR A 112 -13.69 1.53 23.75
CA THR A 112 -12.74 1.63 24.88
C THR A 112 -13.10 2.81 25.78
N ALA A 113 -12.45 2.87 26.95
CA ALA A 113 -12.56 4.00 27.87
C ALA A 113 -11.24 4.79 27.95
N ASP A 114 -10.45 4.80 26.88
CA ASP A 114 -9.19 5.57 26.82
C ASP A 114 -9.41 7.05 26.52
N ASP A 115 -10.49 7.39 25.79
CA ASP A 115 -10.92 8.76 25.47
C ASP A 115 -12.43 8.82 25.22
N GLY A 116 -12.97 10.03 25.01
CA GLY A 116 -14.39 10.26 24.74
C GLY A 116 -15.24 10.13 25.99
N THR A 117 -16.22 9.23 25.96
CA THR A 117 -17.17 8.96 27.06
C THR A 117 -17.32 7.46 27.37
N GLY A 118 -16.70 6.59 26.57
CA GLY A 118 -16.93 5.14 26.59
C GLY A 118 -18.22 4.67 25.91
N LEU A 119 -18.99 5.60 25.32
CA LEU A 119 -20.14 5.31 24.46
C LEU A 119 -19.89 5.84 23.05
N VAL A 120 -20.02 4.95 22.06
CA VAL A 120 -19.79 5.29 20.66
C VAL A 120 -21.14 5.38 19.94
N HIS A 121 -21.44 6.52 19.33
CA HIS A 121 -22.63 6.62 18.45
C HIS A 121 -22.38 5.79 17.19
N SER A 122 -23.41 5.14 16.66
CA SER A 122 -23.28 4.19 15.55
C SER A 122 -24.09 4.65 14.34
N SER A 123 -23.37 4.98 13.27
CA SER A 123 -23.92 5.41 11.98
C SER A 123 -23.46 4.43 10.89
N PRO A 124 -24.18 3.30 10.69
CA PRO A 124 -23.68 2.14 9.94
C PRO A 124 -23.33 2.42 8.47
N ALA A 125 -23.85 3.48 7.86
CA ALA A 125 -23.44 3.87 6.51
C ALA A 125 -22.04 4.51 6.45
N TYR A 126 -21.44 4.92 7.57
CA TYR A 126 -20.24 5.78 7.62
C TYR A 126 -19.12 5.25 8.53
N GLY A 127 -19.26 4.04 9.07
CA GLY A 127 -18.24 3.34 9.86
C GLY A 127 -18.30 1.84 9.59
N VAL A 128 -17.14 1.18 9.43
CA VAL A 128 -17.09 -0.26 9.14
C VAL A 128 -17.46 -1.06 10.37
N GLU A 129 -16.95 -0.67 11.53
CA GLU A 129 -17.27 -1.25 12.83
C GLU A 129 -18.75 -1.05 13.17
N ASP A 130 -19.29 0.15 12.89
CA ASP A 130 -20.71 0.47 13.05
C ASP A 130 -21.59 -0.41 12.16
N PHE A 131 -21.23 -0.57 10.88
CA PHE A 131 -21.92 -1.43 9.93
C PHE A 131 -21.94 -2.88 10.43
N ASN A 132 -20.77 -3.42 10.78
CA ASN A 132 -20.64 -4.80 11.24
C ASN A 132 -21.42 -5.05 12.53
N SER A 133 -21.35 -4.12 13.48
CA SER A 133 -22.10 -4.19 14.75
C SER A 133 -23.61 -4.17 14.52
N CYS A 134 -24.11 -3.26 13.68
CA CYS A 134 -25.54 -3.19 13.39
C CYS A 134 -26.04 -4.45 12.67
N VAL A 135 -25.31 -4.92 11.66
CA VAL A 135 -25.68 -6.11 10.89
C VAL A 135 -25.63 -7.37 11.75
N SER A 136 -24.61 -7.53 12.61
CA SER A 136 -24.52 -8.69 13.52
C SER A 136 -25.64 -8.73 14.55
N HIS A 137 -26.20 -7.57 14.90
CA HIS A 137 -27.38 -7.43 15.76
C HIS A 137 -28.72 -7.46 14.99
N GLY A 138 -28.70 -7.82 13.70
CA GLY A 138 -29.91 -8.09 12.91
C GLY A 138 -30.49 -6.89 12.16
N MET A 139 -29.77 -5.76 12.08
CA MET A 139 -30.18 -4.65 11.22
C MET A 139 -30.13 -5.06 9.75
N ALA A 140 -31.27 -4.97 9.07
CA ALA A 140 -31.35 -5.24 7.63
C ALA A 140 -30.62 -4.14 6.83
N LEU A 141 -30.04 -4.51 5.69
CA LEU A 141 -29.23 -3.58 4.87
C LEU A 141 -30.05 -2.42 4.29
N ASP A 142 -31.32 -2.66 3.98
CA ASP A 142 -32.27 -1.66 3.49
C ASP A 142 -32.75 -0.70 4.59
N ALA A 143 -32.59 -1.07 5.87
CA ALA A 143 -32.88 -0.21 7.01
C ALA A 143 -31.72 0.73 7.37
N ILE A 144 -30.54 0.59 6.76
CA ILE A 144 -29.37 1.45 7.02
C ILE A 144 -29.57 2.83 6.39
N LEU A 145 -29.57 3.88 7.21
CA LEU A 145 -29.70 5.26 6.76
C LEU A 145 -28.42 5.73 6.07
N ASN A 146 -28.53 6.06 4.79
CA ASN A 146 -27.42 6.58 3.98
C ASN A 146 -27.78 7.91 3.30
N PRO A 147 -28.05 8.99 4.06
CA PRO A 147 -28.49 10.26 3.49
C PRO A 147 -27.42 11.03 2.71
N VAL A 148 -26.13 10.69 2.82
CA VAL A 148 -25.06 11.40 2.10
C VAL A 148 -24.91 10.86 0.67
N GLN A 149 -24.97 11.77 -0.29
CA GLN A 149 -24.87 11.49 -1.72
C GLN A 149 -23.42 11.35 -2.20
N GLY A 150 -23.25 10.88 -3.44
CA GLY A 150 -21.96 10.68 -4.10
C GLY A 150 -21.01 11.88 -4.12
N ASN A 151 -21.58 13.08 -4.04
CA ASN A 151 -20.87 14.36 -4.07
C ASN A 151 -20.56 14.94 -2.67
N GLY A 152 -20.86 14.20 -1.59
CA GLY A 152 -20.64 14.65 -0.21
C GLY A 152 -21.65 15.70 0.28
N GLN A 153 -22.87 15.69 -0.27
CA GLN A 153 -24.01 16.48 0.21
C GLN A 153 -25.09 15.57 0.76
N TYR A 154 -25.89 16.03 1.72
CA TYR A 154 -27.08 15.28 2.12
C TYR A 154 -28.16 15.32 1.04
N ALA A 155 -28.97 14.26 0.98
CA ALA A 155 -30.20 14.23 0.20
C ALA A 155 -31.10 15.40 0.58
N ASP A 156 -31.77 16.02 -0.39
CA ASP A 156 -32.59 17.22 -0.19
C ASP A 156 -33.72 17.01 0.83
N GLU A 157 -34.22 15.78 0.91
CA GLU A 157 -35.29 15.35 1.82
C GLU A 157 -34.83 15.14 3.27
N LEU A 158 -33.53 15.17 3.57
CA LEU A 158 -33.04 15.00 4.94
C LEU A 158 -33.50 16.19 5.82
N PRO A 159 -34.25 15.94 6.91
CA PRO A 159 -34.73 17.01 7.77
C PRO A 159 -33.59 17.86 8.35
N LEU A 160 -33.81 19.17 8.47
CA LEU A 160 -32.89 20.18 9.00
C LEU A 160 -31.60 20.44 8.21
N PHE A 161 -31.06 19.46 7.49
CA PHE A 161 -29.72 19.54 6.87
C PHE A 161 -29.69 19.20 5.37
N GLY A 162 -30.82 18.91 4.75
CA GLY A 162 -30.92 18.53 3.34
C GLY A 162 -30.22 19.50 2.38
N GLY A 163 -29.56 18.95 1.36
CA GLY A 163 -28.79 19.71 0.36
C GLY A 163 -27.47 20.32 0.86
N MET A 164 -27.15 20.25 2.16
CA MET A 164 -25.91 20.80 2.67
C MET A 164 -24.72 19.88 2.38
N ASN A 165 -23.57 20.47 2.04
CA ASN A 165 -22.29 19.77 2.09
C ASN A 165 -21.95 19.37 3.53
N ILE A 166 -21.51 18.13 3.74
CA ILE A 166 -21.28 17.56 5.08
C ILE A 166 -20.35 18.41 5.96
N TRP A 167 -19.31 19.02 5.40
CA TRP A 167 -18.36 19.83 6.17
C TRP A 167 -18.98 21.15 6.62
N LYS A 168 -19.82 21.75 5.78
CA LYS A 168 -20.59 22.96 6.15
C LYS A 168 -21.69 22.63 7.15
N ALA A 169 -22.28 21.43 7.03
CA ALA A 169 -23.33 20.97 7.93
C ALA A 169 -22.85 20.77 9.37
N CYS A 170 -21.57 20.45 9.61
CA CYS A 170 -21.03 20.29 10.97
C CYS A 170 -21.37 21.48 11.89
N ALA A 171 -21.16 22.71 11.42
CA ALA A 171 -21.47 23.91 12.21
C ALA A 171 -22.97 24.02 12.53
N ARG A 172 -23.82 23.73 11.55
CA ARG A 172 -25.27 23.76 11.71
C ARG A 172 -25.77 22.66 12.65
N ILE A 173 -25.19 21.46 12.58
CA ILE A 173 -25.52 20.35 13.48
C ILE A 173 -25.18 20.69 14.92
N ILE A 174 -23.99 21.26 15.17
CA ILE A 174 -23.58 21.72 16.50
C ILE A 174 -24.54 22.79 17.03
N GLU A 175 -24.91 23.75 16.19
CA GLU A 175 -25.88 24.80 16.55
C GLU A 175 -27.25 24.21 16.94
N VAL A 176 -27.78 23.27 16.16
CA VAL A 176 -29.07 22.62 16.44
C VAL A 176 -29.00 21.79 17.73
N LEU A 177 -27.90 21.05 17.95
CA LEU A 177 -27.69 20.31 19.21
C LEU A 177 -27.61 21.24 20.42
N GLN A 178 -26.98 22.41 20.26
CA GLN A 178 -26.93 23.42 21.32
C GLN A 178 -28.30 24.03 21.60
N GLN A 179 -29.05 24.40 20.55
CA GLN A 179 -30.41 24.97 20.66
C GLN A 179 -31.45 24.01 21.24
N SER A 180 -31.16 22.70 21.22
CA SER A 180 -32.05 21.64 21.71
C SER A 180 -31.63 21.04 23.05
N ASP A 181 -30.64 21.65 23.71
CA ASP A 181 -30.04 21.20 24.98
C ASP A 181 -29.42 19.80 24.93
N ARG A 182 -28.89 19.41 23.77
CA ARG A 182 -28.28 18.09 23.49
C ARG A 182 -26.78 18.16 23.20
N LEU A 183 -26.16 19.31 23.43
CA LEU A 183 -24.70 19.51 23.40
C LEU A 183 -24.17 19.70 24.83
N PHE A 184 -23.16 18.92 25.22
CA PHE A 184 -22.46 19.07 26.51
C PHE A 184 -21.18 19.90 26.37
N ALA A 185 -20.35 19.61 25.37
CA ALA A 185 -19.15 20.39 25.08
C ALA A 185 -18.78 20.32 23.59
N THR A 186 -18.02 21.31 23.12
CA THR A 186 -17.43 21.33 21.79
C THR A 186 -16.01 21.90 21.87
N THR A 187 -15.06 21.28 21.19
CA THR A 187 -13.64 21.66 21.22
C THR A 187 -12.99 21.35 19.87
N HIS A 188 -11.93 22.09 19.53
CA HIS A 188 -11.10 21.80 18.37
C HIS A 188 -9.95 20.88 18.76
N ILE A 189 -9.78 19.80 17.99
CA ILE A 189 -8.68 18.86 18.13
C ILE A 189 -7.87 18.77 16.83
N SER A 190 -6.59 18.41 16.95
CA SER A 190 -5.72 18.12 15.81
C SER A 190 -5.29 16.67 15.87
N HIS A 191 -5.55 15.92 14.81
CA HIS A 191 -5.21 14.50 14.72
C HIS A 191 -4.98 14.07 13.26
N SER A 192 -4.43 12.87 13.06
CA SER A 192 -4.25 12.31 11.72
C SER A 192 -5.61 11.92 11.12
N TYR A 193 -5.86 12.31 9.88
CA TYR A 193 -7.09 12.01 9.15
C TYR A 193 -6.78 11.50 7.73
N PRO A 194 -7.51 10.51 7.20
CA PRO A 194 -7.25 9.98 5.87
C PRO A 194 -7.57 11.02 4.78
N HIS A 195 -6.70 11.11 3.78
CA HIS A 195 -6.85 11.98 2.63
C HIS A 195 -6.66 11.20 1.33
N CYS A 196 -7.32 11.67 0.27
CA CYS A 196 -7.15 11.13 -1.08
C CYS A 196 -5.67 11.20 -1.47
N TRP A 197 -5.05 10.06 -1.77
CA TRP A 197 -3.62 10.00 -2.09
C TRP A 197 -3.23 10.86 -3.30
N ARG A 198 -4.18 11.12 -4.21
CA ARG A 198 -3.99 11.95 -5.42
C ARG A 198 -4.26 13.43 -5.16
N HIS A 199 -5.47 13.78 -4.75
CA HIS A 199 -5.92 15.18 -4.65
C HIS A 199 -5.73 15.80 -3.26
N LYS A 200 -5.33 15.00 -2.26
CA LYS A 200 -5.07 15.42 -0.87
C LYS A 200 -6.27 16.06 -0.15
N THR A 201 -7.49 15.79 -0.60
CA THR A 201 -8.74 16.16 0.09
C THR A 201 -9.11 15.11 1.14
N PRO A 202 -9.77 15.48 2.25
CA PRO A 202 -10.27 14.51 3.23
C PRO A 202 -11.19 13.46 2.58
N VAL A 203 -11.13 12.21 3.04
CA VAL A 203 -12.04 11.14 2.59
C VAL A 203 -12.99 10.73 3.71
N ILE A 204 -14.16 10.22 3.33
CA ILE A 204 -15.14 9.66 4.26
C ILE A 204 -15.42 8.20 3.91
N TYR A 205 -15.85 7.42 4.89
CA TYR A 205 -16.53 6.16 4.62
C TYR A 205 -17.97 6.43 4.22
N ARG A 206 -18.45 5.70 3.22
CA ARG A 206 -19.84 5.72 2.78
C ARG A 206 -20.20 4.34 2.23
N ALA A 207 -21.30 3.78 2.72
CA ALA A 207 -21.87 2.57 2.18
C ALA A 207 -22.32 2.82 0.73
N ALA A 208 -21.87 1.96 -0.17
CA ALA A 208 -22.24 1.98 -1.58
C ALA A 208 -22.15 0.55 -2.13
N ALA A 209 -23.01 0.21 -3.09
CA ALA A 209 -22.87 -1.03 -3.84
C ALA A 209 -21.52 -1.02 -4.59
N GLN A 210 -20.73 -2.06 -4.42
CA GLN A 210 -19.41 -2.23 -5.02
C GLN A 210 -19.17 -3.71 -5.33
N TRP A 211 -18.26 -3.98 -6.25
CA TRP A 211 -17.82 -5.31 -6.64
C TRP A 211 -16.54 -5.68 -5.90
N PHE A 212 -16.54 -6.89 -5.34
CA PHE A 212 -15.43 -7.39 -4.53
C PHE A 212 -14.96 -8.74 -5.03
N ILE A 213 -13.65 -8.97 -4.95
CA ILE A 213 -13.05 -10.31 -4.98
C ILE A 213 -12.92 -10.78 -3.54
N ARG A 214 -13.53 -11.92 -3.24
CA ARG A 214 -13.51 -12.50 -1.89
C ARG A 214 -12.12 -13.01 -1.55
N MET A 215 -11.64 -12.67 -0.35
CA MET A 215 -10.36 -13.15 0.19
C MET A 215 -10.53 -14.47 0.93
N ASP A 216 -11.65 -14.63 1.63
CA ASP A 216 -11.96 -15.78 2.49
C ASP A 216 -13.15 -16.60 1.96
N GLU A 217 -13.54 -17.61 2.74
CA GLU A 217 -14.68 -18.47 2.49
C GLU A 217 -15.98 -17.68 2.22
N GLY A 218 -16.76 -18.14 1.25
CA GLY A 218 -18.07 -17.57 0.96
C GLY A 218 -18.61 -17.98 -0.40
N VAL A 219 -19.78 -17.44 -0.73
CA VAL A 219 -20.41 -17.57 -2.05
C VAL A 219 -20.43 -16.20 -2.70
N GLY A 220 -19.90 -16.11 -3.91
CA GLY A 220 -19.98 -14.93 -4.77
C GLY A 220 -20.94 -15.16 -5.93
N VAL A 221 -21.25 -14.10 -6.67
CA VAL A 221 -22.15 -14.13 -7.82
C VAL A 221 -21.66 -15.04 -8.98
N PHE A 222 -20.38 -15.39 -8.99
CA PHE A 222 -19.75 -16.26 -9.99
C PHE A 222 -19.34 -17.64 -9.44
N THR A 223 -19.71 -17.97 -8.20
CA THR A 223 -19.33 -19.26 -7.61
C THR A 223 -20.09 -20.41 -8.27
N LYS A 224 -19.39 -21.17 -9.12
CA LYS A 224 -19.86 -22.47 -9.64
C LYS A 224 -19.07 -23.61 -9.00
N ASP A 225 -17.76 -23.57 -9.18
CA ASP A 225 -16.81 -24.54 -8.62
C ASP A 225 -15.96 -23.85 -7.55
N LYS A 226 -16.21 -24.19 -6.29
CA LYS A 226 -15.50 -23.57 -5.17
C LYS A 226 -14.08 -24.12 -5.09
N ALA A 227 -13.09 -23.23 -5.12
CA ALA A 227 -11.69 -23.60 -4.93
C ALA A 227 -11.48 -24.25 -3.54
N PRO A 228 -10.56 -25.23 -3.42
CA PRO A 228 -10.32 -25.94 -2.16
C PRO A 228 -9.64 -25.09 -1.09
N LYS A 229 -9.00 -23.99 -1.49
CA LYS A 229 -8.36 -23.02 -0.61
C LYS A 229 -8.90 -21.62 -0.91
N THR A 230 -8.98 -20.79 0.12
CA THR A 230 -9.33 -19.38 -0.09
C THR A 230 -8.20 -18.64 -0.80
N LEU A 231 -8.52 -17.50 -1.43
CA LEU A 231 -7.51 -16.68 -2.08
C LEU A 231 -6.44 -16.20 -1.08
N ARG A 232 -6.83 -15.91 0.17
CA ARG A 232 -5.89 -15.59 1.25
C ARG A 232 -4.92 -16.73 1.52
N GLN A 233 -5.42 -17.95 1.65
CA GLN A 233 -4.57 -19.13 1.90
C GLN A 233 -3.59 -19.36 0.75
N LEU A 234 -4.07 -19.31 -0.50
CA LEU A 234 -3.21 -19.44 -1.69
C LEU A 234 -2.12 -18.38 -1.73
N ALA A 235 -2.47 -17.12 -1.43
CA ALA A 235 -1.52 -16.02 -1.41
C ALA A 235 -0.47 -16.17 -0.29
N LEU A 236 -0.88 -16.60 0.91
CA LEU A 236 0.04 -16.86 2.02
C LEU A 236 1.00 -18.02 1.70
N ASP A 237 0.50 -19.11 1.13
CA ASP A 237 1.32 -20.24 0.72
C ASP A 237 2.33 -19.84 -0.38
N ALA A 238 1.89 -19.03 -1.35
CA ALA A 238 2.74 -18.53 -2.42
C ALA A 238 3.83 -17.56 -1.92
N ILE A 239 3.55 -16.77 -0.88
CA ILE A 239 4.56 -15.93 -0.21
C ILE A 239 5.67 -16.78 0.39
N GLU A 240 5.35 -17.92 1.00
CA GLU A 240 6.38 -18.77 1.60
C GLU A 240 7.33 -19.39 0.56
N GLN A 241 6.85 -19.57 -0.67
CA GLN A 241 7.62 -20.08 -1.81
C GLN A 241 8.41 -18.99 -2.56
N THR A 242 8.23 -17.72 -2.21
CA THR A 242 8.87 -16.57 -2.87
C THR A 242 10.14 -16.15 -2.10
N ALA A 243 11.23 -15.87 -2.83
CA ALA A 243 12.43 -15.27 -2.25
C ALA A 243 12.29 -13.74 -2.07
N PHE A 244 12.84 -13.18 -0.99
CA PHE A 244 12.73 -11.74 -0.70
C PHE A 244 14.11 -11.10 -0.51
N TYR A 245 14.32 -9.95 -1.14
CA TYR A 245 15.55 -9.16 -1.07
C TYR A 245 15.18 -7.70 -0.77
N PRO A 246 15.29 -7.23 0.49
CA PRO A 246 15.70 -7.93 1.71
C PRO A 246 14.62 -8.89 2.29
N GLU A 247 15.04 -9.85 3.12
CA GLU A 247 14.18 -10.92 3.67
C GLU A 247 13.00 -10.40 4.51
N ASN A 248 13.16 -9.25 5.19
CA ASN A 248 12.09 -8.64 5.97
C ASN A 248 10.88 -8.19 5.12
N GLY A 249 11.04 -8.09 3.79
CA GLY A 249 9.94 -7.86 2.85
C GLY A 249 8.86 -8.96 2.91
N ARG A 250 9.23 -10.20 3.30
CA ARG A 250 8.31 -11.33 3.45
C ARG A 250 7.25 -11.03 4.49
N THR A 251 7.68 -10.71 5.71
CA THR A 251 6.78 -10.41 6.84
C THR A 251 5.84 -9.26 6.49
N ARG A 252 6.36 -8.21 5.84
CA ARG A 252 5.56 -7.06 5.44
C ARG A 252 4.44 -7.42 4.47
N LEU A 253 4.71 -8.21 3.44
CA LEU A 253 3.67 -8.64 2.49
C LEU A 253 2.71 -9.65 3.14
N ARG A 254 3.23 -10.58 3.94
CA ARG A 254 2.46 -11.58 4.67
C ARG A 254 1.43 -10.94 5.61
N ASP A 255 1.84 -10.00 6.45
CA ASP A 255 0.97 -9.34 7.43
C ASP A 255 -0.15 -8.57 6.72
N MET A 256 0.16 -7.94 5.58
CA MET A 256 -0.85 -7.27 4.76
C MET A 256 -1.84 -8.23 4.17
N ILE A 257 -1.41 -9.40 3.68
CA ILE A 257 -2.31 -10.43 3.17
C ILE A 257 -3.10 -11.08 4.29
N ALA A 258 -2.53 -11.30 5.48
CA ALA A 258 -3.20 -11.97 6.58
C ALA A 258 -4.42 -11.19 7.08
N GLY A 259 -4.32 -9.85 7.20
CA GLY A 259 -5.40 -8.98 7.68
C GLY A 259 -6.24 -8.28 6.61
N ARG A 260 -6.03 -8.56 5.32
CA ARG A 260 -6.69 -7.86 4.21
C ARG A 260 -8.21 -8.14 4.15
N PRO A 261 -9.10 -7.15 4.05
CA PRO A 261 -10.52 -7.40 3.75
C PRO A 261 -10.75 -7.81 2.28
N ASP A 262 -11.97 -8.20 1.94
CA ASP A 262 -12.37 -8.46 0.55
C ASP A 262 -11.95 -7.31 -0.38
N TRP A 263 -11.46 -7.67 -1.56
CA TRP A 263 -10.80 -6.73 -2.45
C TRP A 263 -11.83 -6.01 -3.33
N CYS A 264 -12.15 -4.75 -2.99
CA CYS A 264 -13.02 -3.89 -3.79
C CYS A 264 -12.37 -3.51 -5.13
N ILE A 265 -12.89 -4.07 -6.22
CA ILE A 265 -12.36 -3.91 -7.58
C ILE A 265 -13.09 -2.88 -8.43
N SER A 266 -14.29 -2.42 -8.05
CA SER A 266 -15.05 -1.43 -8.84
C SER A 266 -14.71 0.01 -8.47
N ARG A 267 -14.71 0.89 -9.47
CA ARG A 267 -14.55 2.34 -9.29
C ARG A 267 -15.57 3.08 -10.16
N GLN A 268 -16.23 4.08 -9.58
CA GLN A 268 -17.16 4.96 -10.31
C GLN A 268 -16.38 6.08 -11.01
N ARG A 269 -15.67 5.72 -12.09
CA ARG A 269 -14.79 6.59 -12.88
C ARG A 269 -14.96 6.29 -14.35
N SER A 270 -14.68 7.28 -15.20
CA SER A 270 -14.91 7.16 -16.65
C SER A 270 -13.72 6.62 -17.44
N TRP A 271 -12.52 6.52 -16.83
CA TRP A 271 -11.31 6.08 -17.52
C TRP A 271 -10.70 4.84 -16.87
N GLY A 272 -10.88 3.69 -17.51
CA GLY A 272 -10.27 2.40 -17.17
C GLY A 272 -11.04 1.23 -17.80
N VAL A 273 -10.62 0.00 -17.52
CA VAL A 273 -11.26 -1.20 -18.05
C VAL A 273 -12.67 -1.34 -17.48
N PRO A 274 -13.73 -1.47 -18.30
CA PRO A 274 -15.10 -1.51 -17.80
C PRO A 274 -15.40 -2.83 -17.08
N LEU A 275 -16.30 -2.79 -16.09
CA LEU A 275 -16.98 -3.98 -15.57
C LEU A 275 -18.24 -4.24 -16.42
N PRO A 276 -18.26 -5.25 -17.31
CA PRO A 276 -19.33 -5.45 -18.29
C PRO A 276 -20.61 -6.07 -17.68
N PHE A 277 -21.15 -5.44 -16.65
CA PHE A 277 -22.30 -5.94 -15.91
C PHE A 277 -23.59 -5.22 -16.29
N PHE A 278 -24.67 -5.98 -16.29
CA PHE A 278 -26.04 -5.47 -16.37
C PHE A 278 -26.76 -5.84 -15.08
N ILE A 279 -27.37 -4.85 -14.43
CA ILE A 279 -27.94 -4.96 -13.09
C ILE A 279 -29.45 -4.72 -13.19
N HIS A 280 -30.25 -5.63 -12.69
CA HIS A 280 -31.71 -5.49 -12.68
C HIS A 280 -32.10 -4.27 -11.85
N ARG A 281 -32.98 -3.42 -12.37
CA ARG A 281 -33.33 -2.13 -11.75
C ARG A 281 -33.98 -2.29 -10.38
N ASP A 282 -34.84 -3.30 -10.22
CA ASP A 282 -35.58 -3.52 -8.97
C ASP A 282 -34.83 -4.42 -7.97
N SER A 283 -34.37 -5.61 -8.40
CA SER A 283 -33.72 -6.57 -7.49
C SER A 283 -32.23 -6.30 -7.24
N GLY A 284 -31.55 -5.55 -8.12
CA GLY A 284 -30.10 -5.38 -8.07
C GLY A 284 -29.30 -6.62 -8.50
N GLU A 285 -29.96 -7.67 -8.98
CA GLU A 285 -29.30 -8.90 -9.42
C GLU A 285 -28.61 -8.73 -10.78
N LEU A 286 -27.56 -9.51 -11.00
CA LEU A 286 -26.89 -9.57 -12.29
C LEU A 286 -27.76 -10.22 -13.36
N HIS A 287 -27.58 -9.80 -14.59
CA HIS A 287 -28.22 -10.42 -15.75
C HIS A 287 -27.86 -11.93 -15.84
N PRO A 288 -28.82 -12.84 -16.09
CA PRO A 288 -28.55 -14.30 -16.14
C PRO A 288 -27.46 -14.71 -17.14
N ARG A 289 -27.37 -14.02 -18.28
CA ARG A 289 -26.32 -14.15 -19.31
C ARG A 289 -24.99 -13.47 -18.97
N THR A 290 -24.69 -13.12 -17.71
CA THR A 290 -23.49 -12.32 -17.38
C THR A 290 -22.19 -12.89 -17.95
N MET A 291 -21.99 -14.20 -17.93
CA MET A 291 -20.75 -14.80 -18.50
C MET A 291 -20.64 -14.58 -20.01
N GLU A 292 -21.72 -14.76 -20.76
CA GLU A 292 -21.74 -14.50 -22.22
C GLU A 292 -21.50 -13.01 -22.52
N ILE A 293 -22.04 -12.11 -21.68
CA ILE A 293 -21.84 -10.67 -21.81
C ILE A 293 -20.38 -10.29 -21.55
N LEU A 294 -19.70 -10.96 -20.61
CA LEU A 294 -18.27 -10.76 -20.36
C LEU A 294 -17.43 -11.13 -21.59
N ASP A 295 -17.72 -12.27 -22.22
CA ASP A 295 -17.03 -12.71 -23.44
C ASP A 295 -17.31 -11.74 -24.61
N GLN A 296 -18.58 -11.35 -24.82
CA GLN A 296 -18.95 -10.36 -25.82
C GLN A 296 -18.23 -9.01 -25.59
N ALA A 297 -18.13 -8.56 -24.35
CA ALA A 297 -17.42 -7.34 -24.00
C ALA A 297 -15.93 -7.46 -24.28
N ALA A 298 -15.31 -8.60 -23.95
CA ALA A 298 -13.90 -8.86 -24.23
C ALA A 298 -13.62 -8.80 -25.75
N ASP A 299 -14.44 -9.46 -26.57
CA ASP A 299 -14.33 -9.43 -28.04
C ASP A 299 -14.48 -7.99 -28.57
N MET A 300 -15.46 -7.24 -28.09
CA MET A 300 -15.65 -5.84 -28.50
C MET A 300 -14.45 -4.96 -28.15
N ILE A 301 -13.87 -5.16 -26.97
CA ILE A 301 -12.71 -4.41 -26.50
C ILE A 301 -11.45 -4.79 -27.27
N GLU A 302 -11.27 -6.07 -27.62
CA GLU A 302 -10.14 -6.51 -28.44
C GLU A 302 -10.14 -5.85 -29.83
N HIS A 303 -11.31 -5.75 -30.46
CA HIS A 303 -11.43 -5.19 -31.82
C HIS A 303 -11.50 -3.66 -31.84
N GLY A 304 -12.20 -3.05 -30.90
CA GLY A 304 -12.56 -1.62 -30.93
C GLY A 304 -12.10 -0.82 -29.72
N GLY A 305 -11.33 -1.43 -28.81
CA GLY A 305 -10.90 -0.81 -27.56
C GLY A 305 -12.02 -0.60 -26.55
N ILE A 306 -11.67 -0.03 -25.39
CA ILE A 306 -12.63 0.27 -24.30
C ILE A 306 -13.79 1.16 -24.77
N GLU A 307 -13.53 2.06 -25.72
CA GLU A 307 -14.57 2.94 -26.27
C GLU A 307 -15.69 2.19 -26.99
N ALA A 308 -15.39 1.04 -27.62
CA ALA A 308 -16.41 0.24 -28.30
C ALA A 308 -17.44 -0.29 -27.31
N TRP A 309 -16.99 -0.81 -26.16
CA TRP A 309 -17.90 -1.18 -25.08
C TRP A 309 -18.64 0.04 -24.54
N SER A 310 -17.94 1.14 -24.23
CA SER A 310 -18.55 2.33 -23.63
C SER A 310 -19.70 2.90 -24.46
N LYS A 311 -19.53 2.98 -25.79
CA LYS A 311 -20.53 3.50 -26.73
C LYS A 311 -21.70 2.54 -27.01
N ALA A 312 -21.54 1.25 -26.73
CA ALA A 312 -22.58 0.27 -26.99
C ALA A 312 -23.82 0.48 -26.09
N SER A 313 -24.99 0.51 -26.72
CA SER A 313 -26.28 0.61 -26.03
C SER A 313 -26.62 -0.68 -25.28
N ALA A 314 -27.48 -0.61 -24.26
CA ALA A 314 -27.95 -1.80 -23.56
C ALA A 314 -28.69 -2.74 -24.55
N GLU A 315 -29.53 -2.15 -25.40
CA GLU A 315 -30.35 -2.79 -26.40
C GLU A 315 -29.50 -3.60 -27.40
N SER A 316 -28.34 -3.07 -27.81
CA SER A 316 -27.42 -3.78 -28.71
C SER A 316 -26.73 -4.99 -28.10
N ILE A 317 -26.70 -5.09 -26.76
CA ILE A 317 -26.00 -6.16 -26.04
C ILE A 317 -27.00 -7.20 -25.52
N ILE A 318 -28.03 -6.75 -24.80
CA ILE A 318 -29.01 -7.62 -24.14
C ILE A 318 -30.39 -7.65 -24.83
N GLY A 319 -30.64 -6.81 -25.83
CA GLY A 319 -31.93 -6.72 -26.50
C GLY A 319 -32.87 -5.71 -25.83
N GLU A 320 -33.90 -5.26 -26.56
CA GLU A 320 -34.80 -4.19 -26.11
C GLU A 320 -35.63 -4.54 -24.87
N GLU A 321 -36.05 -5.80 -24.73
CA GLU A 321 -36.88 -6.24 -23.60
C GLU A 321 -36.07 -6.20 -22.30
N ASP A 322 -34.90 -6.85 -22.28
CA ASP A 322 -34.02 -6.85 -21.11
C ASP A 322 -33.49 -5.43 -20.81
N ALA A 323 -33.20 -4.61 -21.83
CA ALA A 323 -32.72 -3.24 -21.62
C ALA A 323 -33.70 -2.33 -20.84
N ARG A 324 -34.99 -2.68 -20.81
CA ARG A 324 -35.98 -1.98 -19.97
C ARG A 324 -35.86 -2.35 -18.50
N LEU A 325 -35.50 -3.60 -18.21
CA LEU A 325 -35.41 -4.16 -16.86
C LEU A 325 -34.01 -3.99 -16.23
N TYR A 326 -32.98 -3.94 -17.06
CA TYR A 326 -31.59 -3.88 -16.62
C TYR A 326 -30.95 -2.53 -16.92
N ALA A 327 -29.99 -2.14 -16.08
CA ALA A 327 -29.11 -0.99 -16.29
C ALA A 327 -27.68 -1.47 -16.54
N LYS A 328 -27.06 -0.94 -17.59
CA LYS A 328 -25.64 -1.17 -17.86
C LYS A 328 -24.79 -0.47 -16.78
N SER A 329 -23.89 -1.21 -16.16
CA SER A 329 -22.96 -0.66 -15.17
C SER A 329 -21.99 0.34 -15.83
N ASN A 330 -21.72 1.43 -15.12
CA ASN A 330 -20.69 2.41 -15.48
C ASN A 330 -19.42 2.24 -14.65
N ASP A 331 -19.34 1.19 -13.83
CA ASP A 331 -18.15 0.91 -13.04
C ASP A 331 -17.00 0.43 -13.94
N ILE A 332 -15.79 0.84 -13.56
CA ILE A 332 -14.55 0.33 -14.12
C ILE A 332 -13.82 -0.50 -13.07
N LEU A 333 -12.93 -1.38 -13.53
CA LEU A 333 -11.93 -2.04 -12.70
C LEU A 333 -10.97 -1.01 -12.11
N GLU A 334 -10.45 -1.32 -10.93
CA GLU A 334 -9.41 -0.53 -10.34
C GLU A 334 -8.04 -0.75 -10.99
N VAL A 335 -7.21 0.29 -10.98
CA VAL A 335 -5.91 0.29 -11.68
C VAL A 335 -4.90 -0.74 -11.14
N TRP A 336 -5.07 -1.20 -9.89
CA TRP A 336 -4.26 -2.29 -9.35
C TRP A 336 -4.65 -3.65 -9.93
N PHE A 337 -5.89 -3.83 -10.38
CA PHE A 337 -6.26 -5.02 -11.13
C PHE A 337 -5.57 -5.02 -12.51
N ASP A 338 -5.61 -3.89 -13.21
CA ASP A 338 -4.95 -3.72 -14.52
C ASP A 338 -3.44 -4.03 -14.42
N SER A 339 -2.74 -3.40 -13.48
CA SER A 339 -1.32 -3.65 -13.27
C SER A 339 -1.05 -5.04 -12.69
N GLY A 340 -1.92 -5.56 -11.83
CA GLY A 340 -1.80 -6.89 -11.24
C GLY A 340 -1.86 -8.02 -12.27
N THR A 341 -2.53 -7.82 -13.41
CA THR A 341 -2.67 -8.86 -14.44
C THR A 341 -1.56 -8.86 -15.50
N THR A 342 -0.52 -8.01 -15.35
CA THR A 342 0.58 -7.91 -16.34
C THR A 342 1.40 -9.19 -16.49
N HIS A 343 1.46 -10.05 -15.47
CA HIS A 343 2.07 -11.39 -15.61
C HIS A 343 1.39 -12.24 -16.69
N THR A 344 0.10 -12.00 -16.95
CA THR A 344 -0.62 -12.68 -18.03
C THR A 344 -0.65 -11.82 -19.28
N THR A 345 -1.14 -10.58 -19.20
CA THR A 345 -1.36 -9.75 -20.39
C THR A 345 -0.06 -9.34 -21.10
N VAL A 346 1.06 -9.28 -20.37
CA VAL A 346 2.39 -8.99 -20.92
C VAL A 346 3.19 -10.27 -21.12
N LEU A 347 3.55 -11.01 -20.05
CA LEU A 347 4.50 -12.12 -20.16
C LEU A 347 3.94 -13.36 -20.90
N LYS A 348 2.61 -13.56 -20.88
CA LYS A 348 1.94 -14.60 -21.68
C LYS A 348 1.25 -14.06 -22.93
N GLY A 349 1.00 -12.76 -22.99
CA GLY A 349 0.35 -12.07 -24.10
C GLY A 349 1.35 -11.40 -25.03
N SER A 350 1.44 -10.08 -24.95
CA SER A 350 2.24 -9.25 -25.88
C SER A 350 3.72 -9.62 -25.99
N HIS A 351 4.28 -10.25 -24.96
CA HIS A 351 5.67 -10.69 -24.88
C HIS A 351 5.77 -12.20 -24.60
N ALA A 352 4.82 -12.99 -25.13
CA ALA A 352 4.83 -14.45 -25.03
C ALA A 352 6.20 -15.03 -25.41
N GLY A 353 6.72 -15.92 -24.57
CA GLY A 353 8.06 -16.51 -24.70
C GLY A 353 9.15 -15.84 -23.86
N ASN A 354 8.89 -14.64 -23.30
CA ASN A 354 9.82 -13.99 -22.38
C ASN A 354 9.66 -14.44 -20.92
N GLY A 355 8.57 -15.13 -20.58
CA GLY A 355 8.35 -15.72 -19.25
C GLY A 355 8.66 -17.21 -19.20
N HIS A 356 8.70 -17.80 -17.99
CA HIS A 356 8.89 -19.25 -17.85
C HIS A 356 7.66 -20.04 -18.33
N ALA A 357 7.89 -21.16 -19.02
CA ALA A 357 6.82 -21.97 -19.61
C ALA A 357 5.82 -22.55 -18.58
N SER A 358 6.29 -22.97 -17.40
CA SER A 358 5.45 -23.49 -16.31
C SER A 358 5.16 -22.46 -15.21
N GLY A 359 5.74 -21.26 -15.35
CA GLY A 359 5.86 -20.25 -14.32
C GLY A 359 6.70 -20.65 -13.08
N PRO A 360 6.81 -19.79 -12.06
CA PRO A 360 6.39 -18.37 -12.04
C PRO A 360 6.86 -17.59 -13.28
N GLU A 361 6.05 -16.69 -13.81
CA GLU A 361 6.30 -16.07 -15.12
C GLU A 361 7.62 -15.26 -15.14
N ALA A 362 8.00 -14.66 -14.01
CA ALA A 362 9.23 -13.88 -13.86
C ALA A 362 10.20 -14.48 -12.82
N ASP A 363 11.51 -14.33 -13.04
CA ASP A 363 12.52 -14.62 -12.01
C ASP A 363 12.49 -13.58 -10.87
N LEU A 364 12.26 -12.30 -11.21
CA LEU A 364 12.30 -11.21 -10.25
C LEU A 364 11.30 -10.12 -10.61
N TYR A 365 10.56 -9.64 -9.61
CA TYR A 365 9.90 -8.34 -9.63
C TYR A 365 10.71 -7.37 -8.75
N LEU A 366 10.92 -6.14 -9.24
CA LEU A 366 11.77 -5.13 -8.59
C LEU A 366 11.07 -3.79 -8.58
N GLU A 367 10.75 -3.26 -7.40
CA GLU A 367 10.11 -1.96 -7.22
C GLU A 367 10.32 -1.40 -5.79
N GLY A 368 9.83 -0.18 -5.55
CA GLY A 368 9.86 0.46 -4.23
C GLY A 368 8.99 -0.24 -3.17
N HIS A 369 9.32 -0.03 -1.90
CA HIS A 369 8.61 -0.66 -0.77
C HIS A 369 7.12 -0.32 -0.64
N ASP A 370 6.65 0.72 -1.33
CA ASP A 370 5.23 1.05 -1.45
C ASP A 370 4.46 -0.03 -2.24
N GLN A 371 5.13 -0.79 -3.10
CA GLN A 371 4.49 -1.83 -3.93
C GLN A 371 4.08 -3.09 -3.15
N HIS A 372 4.51 -3.26 -1.89
CA HIS A 372 3.91 -4.25 -0.98
C HIS A 372 2.40 -4.02 -0.73
N ARG A 373 1.91 -2.78 -0.97
CA ARG A 373 0.47 -2.42 -0.94
C ARG A 373 -0.12 -2.19 -2.33
N GLY A 374 0.67 -2.33 -3.39
CA GLY A 374 0.32 -1.98 -4.75
C GLY A 374 0.53 -3.16 -5.70
N TRP A 375 1.53 -3.04 -6.58
CA TRP A 375 1.73 -3.95 -7.70
C TRP A 375 2.15 -5.37 -7.30
N PHE A 376 3.07 -5.53 -6.33
CA PHE A 376 3.44 -6.87 -5.84
C PHE A 376 2.24 -7.63 -5.27
N HIS A 377 1.41 -6.89 -4.54
CA HIS A 377 0.23 -7.38 -3.85
C HIS A 377 -0.87 -7.81 -4.84
N SER A 378 -1.24 -6.92 -5.76
CA SER A 378 -2.26 -7.22 -6.78
C SER A 378 -1.82 -8.29 -7.77
N SER A 379 -0.53 -8.31 -8.13
CA SER A 379 0.03 -9.38 -8.98
C SER A 379 -0.02 -10.74 -8.29
N LEU A 380 0.28 -10.80 -6.99
CA LEU A 380 0.14 -12.02 -6.19
C LEU A 380 -1.31 -12.51 -6.21
N LEU A 381 -2.27 -11.64 -5.86
CA LEU A 381 -3.67 -12.04 -5.76
C LEU A 381 -4.24 -12.52 -7.10
N THR A 382 -3.99 -11.80 -8.18
CA THR A 382 -4.50 -12.19 -9.50
C THR A 382 -3.84 -13.48 -10.01
N ALA A 383 -2.53 -13.67 -9.79
CA ALA A 383 -1.85 -14.91 -10.18
C ALA A 383 -2.31 -16.10 -9.33
N CYS A 384 -2.51 -15.92 -8.01
CA CYS A 384 -3.09 -16.97 -7.15
C CYS A 384 -4.50 -17.32 -7.59
N ALA A 385 -5.34 -16.34 -7.94
CA ALA A 385 -6.70 -16.60 -8.40
C ALA A 385 -6.75 -17.34 -9.76
N MET A 386 -5.76 -17.13 -10.63
CA MET A 386 -5.74 -17.74 -11.97
C MET A 386 -4.92 -19.04 -12.05
N TYR A 387 -3.90 -19.19 -11.22
CA TYR A 387 -2.87 -20.22 -11.36
C TYR A 387 -2.41 -20.86 -10.03
N ASP A 388 -3.02 -20.52 -8.89
CA ASP A 388 -2.69 -21.03 -7.56
C ASP A 388 -1.24 -20.79 -7.09
N ARG A 389 -0.55 -19.78 -7.66
CA ARG A 389 0.85 -19.44 -7.32
C ARG A 389 1.18 -17.97 -7.57
N ALA A 390 2.31 -17.51 -7.02
CA ALA A 390 2.86 -16.20 -7.34
C ALA A 390 3.34 -16.12 -8.80
N PRO A 391 3.35 -14.91 -9.41
CA PRO A 391 3.84 -14.71 -10.77
C PRO A 391 5.36 -14.47 -10.84
N TYR A 392 6.04 -14.42 -9.70
CA TYR A 392 7.48 -14.17 -9.57
C TYR A 392 8.16 -15.21 -8.68
N ARG A 393 9.43 -15.52 -8.94
CA ARG A 393 10.26 -16.34 -8.03
C ARG A 393 10.83 -15.54 -6.87
N GLY A 394 11.09 -14.25 -7.07
CA GLY A 394 11.59 -13.36 -6.03
C GLY A 394 11.10 -11.92 -6.16
N LEU A 395 11.12 -11.22 -5.02
CA LEU A 395 10.86 -9.80 -4.90
C LEU A 395 12.11 -9.06 -4.43
N LEU A 396 12.54 -8.05 -5.18
CA LEU A 396 13.55 -7.09 -4.76
C LEU A 396 12.86 -5.78 -4.44
N THR A 397 12.98 -5.36 -3.18
CA THR A 397 12.36 -4.13 -2.69
C THR A 397 13.43 -3.10 -2.38
N HIS A 398 13.29 -1.89 -2.93
CA HIS A 398 14.16 -0.77 -2.61
C HIS A 398 13.47 0.35 -1.82
N GLY A 399 14.25 1.17 -1.11
CA GLY A 399 13.79 2.40 -0.48
C GLY A 399 13.50 3.54 -1.46
N PHE A 400 13.04 4.67 -0.95
CA PHE A 400 12.84 5.88 -1.74
C PHE A 400 14.13 6.67 -1.89
N THR A 401 14.21 7.47 -2.94
CA THR A 401 15.25 8.50 -3.03
C THR A 401 14.90 9.69 -2.12
N VAL A 402 15.84 10.08 -1.26
CA VAL A 402 15.69 11.16 -0.28
C VAL A 402 16.86 12.14 -0.36
N ASP A 403 16.66 13.36 0.13
CA ASP A 403 17.78 14.30 0.26
C ASP A 403 18.79 13.84 1.34
N SER A 404 19.92 14.54 1.47
CA SER A 404 20.95 14.17 2.46
C SER A 404 20.53 14.33 3.92
N GLN A 405 19.34 14.87 4.19
CA GLN A 405 18.72 14.92 5.52
C GLN A 405 17.63 13.87 5.70
N GLY A 406 17.45 12.96 4.74
CA GLY A 406 16.41 11.92 4.76
C GLY A 406 15.01 12.45 4.47
N ARG A 407 14.87 13.68 3.94
CA ARG A 407 13.57 14.25 3.62
C ARG A 407 13.17 13.86 2.21
N LYS A 408 11.86 13.67 2.02
CA LYS A 408 11.27 13.45 0.71
C LYS A 408 11.66 14.57 -0.25
N MET A 409 12.15 14.19 -1.43
CA MET A 409 12.47 15.15 -2.48
C MET A 409 11.19 15.80 -3.02
N SER A 410 11.21 17.12 -3.19
CA SER A 410 10.12 17.86 -3.83
C SER A 410 10.64 19.08 -4.58
N LYS A 411 9.95 19.42 -5.69
CA LYS A 411 10.31 20.60 -6.48
C LYS A 411 10.23 21.90 -5.69
N SER A 412 9.27 22.01 -4.76
CA SER A 412 9.10 23.19 -3.90
C SER A 412 10.22 23.38 -2.88
N LEU A 413 10.83 22.30 -2.39
CA LEU A 413 11.96 22.37 -1.45
C LEU A 413 13.31 22.54 -2.16
N GLY A 414 13.36 22.40 -3.49
CA GLY A 414 14.60 22.49 -4.25
C GLY A 414 15.67 21.45 -3.87
N ASN A 415 15.27 20.39 -3.15
CA ASN A 415 16.16 19.36 -2.58
C ASN A 415 16.23 18.08 -3.43
N GLY A 416 15.74 18.14 -4.67
CA GLY A 416 15.69 16.99 -5.57
C GLY A 416 16.92 16.86 -6.45
N VAL A 417 17.34 15.62 -6.72
CA VAL A 417 18.30 15.31 -7.79
C VAL A 417 17.51 15.02 -9.06
N ASP A 418 17.59 15.89 -10.06
CA ASP A 418 16.96 15.65 -11.36
C ASP A 418 17.83 14.69 -12.20
N PRO A 419 17.31 13.52 -12.61
CA PRO A 419 18.11 12.54 -13.35
C PRO A 419 18.59 13.04 -14.71
N GLN A 420 17.80 13.84 -15.43
CA GLN A 420 18.18 14.33 -16.75
C GLN A 420 19.26 15.42 -16.65
N GLN A 421 19.13 16.35 -15.71
CA GLN A 421 20.13 17.39 -15.47
C GLN A 421 21.45 16.76 -15.00
N THR A 422 21.37 15.82 -14.05
CA THR A 422 22.55 15.09 -13.56
C THR A 422 23.22 14.29 -14.68
N SER A 423 22.44 13.59 -15.52
CA SER A 423 22.98 12.84 -16.65
C SER A 423 23.65 13.74 -17.68
N LYS A 424 23.13 14.95 -17.94
CA LYS A 424 23.76 15.93 -18.85
C LYS A 424 25.07 16.48 -18.28
N LYS A 425 25.13 16.70 -16.97
CA LYS A 425 26.29 17.30 -16.28
C LYS A 425 27.42 16.30 -16.03
N LEU A 426 27.07 15.10 -15.55
CA LEU A 426 28.03 14.11 -15.03
C LEU A 426 28.10 12.82 -15.87
N GLY A 427 27.09 12.57 -16.72
CA GLY A 427 26.94 11.33 -17.48
C GLY A 427 26.05 10.31 -16.76
N ALA A 428 25.37 9.46 -17.55
CA ALA A 428 24.45 8.44 -17.02
C ALA A 428 25.15 7.39 -16.13
N GLU A 429 26.41 7.08 -16.42
CA GLU A 429 27.25 6.14 -15.63
C GLU A 429 27.40 6.58 -14.17
N ILE A 430 27.44 7.89 -13.91
CA ILE A 430 27.57 8.40 -12.52
C ILE A 430 26.29 8.13 -11.73
N ILE A 431 25.11 8.25 -12.36
CA ILE A 431 23.84 7.91 -11.72
C ILE A 431 23.78 6.40 -11.46
N ARG A 432 24.16 5.57 -12.44
CA ARG A 432 24.20 4.10 -12.28
C ARG A 432 25.14 3.68 -11.16
N LEU A 433 26.35 4.27 -11.12
CA LEU A 433 27.32 4.00 -10.06
C LEU A 433 26.84 4.46 -8.69
N TRP A 434 26.17 5.61 -8.60
CA TRP A 434 25.57 6.08 -7.35
C TRP A 434 24.52 5.10 -6.82
N VAL A 435 23.61 4.64 -7.68
CA VAL A 435 22.59 3.63 -7.31
C VAL A 435 23.26 2.34 -6.89
N ALA A 436 24.22 1.82 -7.68
CA ALA A 436 24.92 0.59 -7.36
C ALA A 436 25.76 0.68 -6.07
N ALA A 437 26.31 1.86 -5.75
CA ALA A 437 27.09 2.10 -4.54
C ALA A 437 26.24 2.30 -3.27
N SER A 438 24.92 2.44 -3.43
CA SER A 438 24.01 2.68 -2.33
C SER A 438 23.38 1.38 -1.84
N ASP A 439 23.23 1.25 -0.52
CA ASP A 439 22.40 0.19 0.05
C ASP A 439 20.92 0.53 -0.19
N TYR A 440 20.32 -0.17 -1.16
CA TYR A 440 18.93 0.06 -1.57
C TYR A 440 17.91 -0.49 -0.56
N SER A 441 18.34 -1.29 0.42
CA SER A 441 17.41 -1.86 1.41
C SER A 441 16.79 -0.77 2.30
N GLY A 442 17.48 0.36 2.44
CA GLY A 442 16.98 1.60 3.02
C GLY A 442 16.74 2.69 1.98
N ASP A 443 16.37 3.88 2.45
CA ASP A 443 16.22 5.05 1.59
C ASP A 443 17.59 5.50 1.03
N ILE A 444 17.60 5.86 -0.26
CA ILE A 444 18.81 6.20 -1.00
C ILE A 444 19.00 7.72 -0.96
N ALA A 445 19.99 8.17 -0.19
CA ALA A 445 20.33 9.58 -0.08
C ALA A 445 21.05 10.11 -1.34
N GLY A 446 20.62 11.26 -1.84
CA GLY A 446 21.22 11.93 -2.99
C GLY A 446 21.35 13.43 -2.81
N ASP A 447 22.56 13.95 -2.98
CA ASP A 447 22.85 15.38 -3.13
C ASP A 447 24.13 15.58 -3.99
N ASP A 448 24.45 16.84 -4.31
CA ASP A 448 25.63 17.18 -5.10
C ASP A 448 26.96 16.71 -4.46
N LYS A 449 27.04 16.64 -3.13
CA LYS A 449 28.26 16.21 -2.43
C LYS A 449 28.44 14.71 -2.53
N ILE A 450 27.36 13.93 -2.40
CA ILE A 450 27.34 12.48 -2.60
C ILE A 450 27.74 12.18 -4.04
N LEU A 451 27.13 12.85 -5.02
CA LEU A 451 27.46 12.67 -6.44
C LEU A 451 28.93 13.03 -6.75
N ALA A 452 29.49 14.07 -6.12
CA ALA A 452 30.91 14.39 -6.26
C ALA A 452 31.82 13.25 -5.77
N ARG A 453 31.48 12.62 -4.64
CA ARG A 453 32.23 11.44 -4.13
C ARG A 453 32.14 10.26 -5.11
N VAL A 454 30.96 10.02 -5.69
CA VAL A 454 30.77 8.97 -6.72
C VAL A 454 31.62 9.26 -7.96
N VAL A 455 31.75 10.52 -8.38
CA VAL A 455 32.64 10.92 -9.48
C VAL A 455 34.10 10.60 -9.15
N ASP A 456 34.55 10.80 -7.91
CA ASP A 456 35.91 10.46 -7.51
C ASP A 456 36.16 8.94 -7.51
N THR A 457 35.19 8.14 -7.06
CA THR A 457 35.24 6.66 -7.20
C THR A 457 35.32 6.26 -8.67
N TYR A 458 34.48 6.83 -9.53
CA TYR A 458 34.49 6.57 -10.96
C TYR A 458 35.85 6.91 -11.60
N ARG A 459 36.40 8.09 -11.30
CA ARG A 459 37.72 8.52 -11.81
C ARG A 459 38.81 7.54 -11.41
N ARG A 460 38.75 6.99 -10.20
CA ARG A 460 39.72 6.02 -9.72
C ARG A 460 39.67 4.73 -10.52
N ILE A 461 38.47 4.14 -10.68
CA ILE A 461 38.26 2.93 -11.49
C ILE A 461 38.74 3.18 -12.93
N ARG A 462 38.34 4.30 -13.53
CA ARG A 462 38.70 4.67 -14.90
C ARG A 462 40.20 4.85 -15.09
N ASN A 463 40.89 5.49 -14.13
CA ASN A 463 42.34 5.70 -14.22
C ASN A 463 43.11 4.39 -14.10
N THR A 464 42.68 3.47 -13.22
CA THR A 464 43.24 2.12 -13.14
C THR A 464 43.07 1.39 -14.47
N LEU A 465 41.85 1.38 -15.04
CA LEU A 465 41.61 0.80 -16.38
C LEU A 465 42.51 1.41 -17.46
N LYS A 466 42.65 2.74 -17.48
CA LYS A 466 43.51 3.44 -18.44
C LYS A 466 44.97 2.97 -18.33
N PHE A 467 45.48 2.75 -17.11
CA PHE A 467 46.82 2.22 -16.90
C PHE A 467 46.95 0.80 -17.44
N LEU A 468 45.99 -0.08 -17.14
CA LEU A 468 46.01 -1.46 -17.62
C LEU A 468 45.99 -1.53 -19.16
N LEU A 469 45.12 -0.74 -19.79
CA LEU A 469 45.00 -0.66 -21.26
C LEU A 469 46.27 -0.09 -21.90
N ALA A 470 46.85 0.97 -21.35
CA ALA A 470 48.06 1.57 -21.90
C ALA A 470 49.24 0.56 -21.90
N ASN A 471 49.37 -0.21 -20.82
CA ASN A 471 50.45 -1.19 -20.65
C ASN A 471 50.19 -2.54 -21.34
N THR A 472 49.06 -2.68 -22.03
CA THR A 472 48.71 -3.85 -22.87
C THR A 472 48.53 -3.48 -24.34
N SER A 473 48.83 -2.25 -24.73
CA SER A 473 48.63 -1.74 -26.10
C SER A 473 49.47 -2.44 -27.17
N ASP A 474 50.63 -3.01 -26.81
CA ASP A 474 51.52 -3.79 -27.67
C ASP A 474 51.51 -5.30 -27.34
N PHE A 475 50.46 -5.77 -26.66
CA PHE A 475 50.31 -7.14 -26.23
C PHE A 475 49.21 -7.85 -27.01
N ASP A 476 49.58 -8.89 -27.78
CA ASP A 476 48.65 -9.83 -28.37
C ASP A 476 48.62 -11.10 -27.49
N PRO A 477 47.49 -11.44 -26.85
CA PRO A 477 47.40 -12.62 -26.00
C PRO A 477 47.63 -13.94 -26.75
N ALA A 478 47.38 -14.01 -28.06
CA ALA A 478 47.61 -15.22 -28.85
C ALA A 478 49.11 -15.48 -29.11
N LEU A 479 49.92 -14.42 -29.13
CA LEU A 479 51.35 -14.48 -29.46
C LEU A 479 52.25 -14.35 -28.24
N HIS A 480 51.83 -13.58 -27.24
CA HIS A 480 52.70 -13.11 -26.16
C HIS A 480 52.33 -13.64 -24.77
N ALA A 481 51.19 -14.31 -24.61
CA ALA A 481 50.78 -14.81 -23.30
C ALA A 481 51.78 -15.81 -22.73
N VAL A 482 52.07 -15.67 -21.43
CA VAL A 482 52.94 -16.57 -20.68
C VAL A 482 52.07 -17.54 -19.87
N GLU A 483 52.38 -18.83 -19.95
CA GLU A 483 51.68 -19.86 -19.19
C GLU A 483 51.80 -19.63 -17.68
N PRO A 484 50.74 -19.88 -16.87
CA PRO A 484 50.76 -19.57 -15.43
C PRO A 484 51.96 -20.14 -14.67
N ARG A 485 52.42 -21.35 -15.01
CA ARG A 485 53.58 -21.98 -14.35
C ARG A 485 54.89 -21.23 -14.61
N ASP A 486 54.98 -20.58 -15.76
CA ASP A 486 56.16 -19.87 -16.26
C ASP A 486 56.10 -18.37 -15.87
N MET A 487 54.94 -17.86 -15.47
CA MET A 487 54.80 -16.48 -14.96
C MET A 487 55.63 -16.23 -13.69
N LEU A 488 56.09 -14.99 -13.54
CA LEU A 488 56.72 -14.51 -12.32
C LEU A 488 55.72 -14.55 -11.15
N GLU A 489 56.22 -14.84 -9.96
CA GLU A 489 55.39 -15.09 -8.78
C GLU A 489 54.44 -13.93 -8.43
N ILE A 490 54.92 -12.69 -8.54
CA ILE A 490 54.10 -11.50 -8.29
C ILE A 490 52.91 -11.37 -9.26
N ASP A 491 53.05 -11.87 -10.49
CA ASP A 491 51.99 -11.83 -11.51
C ASP A 491 50.96 -12.93 -11.27
N ARG A 492 51.44 -14.12 -10.87
CA ARG A 492 50.55 -15.19 -10.37
C ARG A 492 49.78 -14.73 -9.13
N TYR A 493 50.43 -14.02 -8.22
CA TYR A 493 49.79 -13.45 -7.04
C TYR A 493 48.68 -12.46 -7.45
N ALA A 494 48.95 -11.54 -8.39
CA ALA A 494 47.95 -10.59 -8.87
C ALA A 494 46.74 -11.30 -9.50
N LEU A 495 46.96 -12.37 -10.28
CA LEU A 495 45.88 -13.20 -10.83
C LEU A 495 45.10 -13.96 -9.76
N ALA A 496 45.77 -14.53 -8.75
CA ALA A 496 45.11 -15.20 -7.64
C ALA A 496 44.23 -14.23 -6.84
N ARG A 497 44.70 -12.99 -6.62
CA ARG A 497 43.92 -11.92 -5.98
C ARG A 497 42.72 -11.50 -6.82
N ALA A 498 42.88 -11.38 -8.14
CA ALA A 498 41.78 -11.11 -9.06
C ALA A 498 40.72 -12.22 -9.02
N ALA A 499 41.14 -13.49 -9.00
CA ALA A 499 40.23 -14.64 -8.90
C ALA A 499 39.47 -14.65 -7.56
N GLN A 500 40.12 -14.31 -6.46
CA GLN A 500 39.47 -14.19 -5.16
C GLN A 500 38.43 -13.06 -5.14
N LEU A 501 38.77 -11.89 -5.68
CA LEU A 501 37.81 -10.79 -5.83
C LEU A 501 36.62 -11.19 -6.71
N GLN A 502 36.85 -11.91 -7.80
CA GLN A 502 35.77 -12.40 -8.66
C GLN A 502 34.81 -13.31 -7.89
N ALA A 503 35.32 -14.22 -7.07
CA ALA A 503 34.49 -15.11 -6.26
C ALA A 503 33.59 -14.31 -5.30
N ASP A 504 34.13 -13.30 -4.63
CA ASP A 504 33.39 -12.39 -3.75
C ASP A 504 32.31 -11.60 -4.52
N ILE A 505 32.67 -11.03 -5.68
CA ILE A 505 31.75 -10.26 -6.52
C ILE A 505 30.58 -11.12 -7.00
N LEU A 506 30.86 -12.35 -7.45
CA LEU A 506 29.82 -13.28 -7.88
C LEU A 506 28.91 -13.71 -6.73
N ALA A 507 29.42 -13.83 -5.51
CA ALA A 507 28.61 -14.13 -4.33
C ALA A 507 27.60 -13.01 -4.05
N HIS A 508 28.04 -11.76 -4.08
CA HIS A 508 27.17 -10.61 -3.88
C HIS A 508 26.12 -10.44 -5.00
N TYR A 509 26.50 -10.63 -6.26
CA TYR A 509 25.53 -10.57 -7.37
C TYR A 509 24.41 -11.61 -7.26
N LYS A 510 24.70 -12.81 -6.74
CA LYS A 510 23.68 -13.87 -6.55
C LYS A 510 22.58 -13.50 -5.55
N VAL A 511 22.87 -12.59 -4.64
CA VAL A 511 21.93 -12.10 -3.62
C VAL A 511 21.55 -10.64 -3.83
N TYR A 512 21.81 -10.12 -5.04
CA TYR A 512 21.50 -8.76 -5.44
C TYR A 512 22.13 -7.69 -4.53
N GLU A 513 23.33 -7.91 -3.99
CA GLU A 513 24.06 -6.91 -3.20
C GLU A 513 25.04 -6.13 -4.09
N PHE A 514 24.65 -4.94 -4.55
CA PHE A 514 25.49 -4.17 -5.48
C PHE A 514 26.52 -3.27 -4.79
N HIS A 515 26.16 -2.69 -3.64
CA HIS A 515 27.04 -1.75 -2.94
C HIS A 515 28.35 -2.37 -2.44
N PRO A 516 28.41 -3.65 -1.97
CA PRO A 516 29.67 -4.28 -1.62
C PRO A 516 30.55 -4.53 -2.83
N VAL A 517 29.96 -4.80 -4.01
CA VAL A 517 30.70 -4.98 -5.27
C VAL A 517 31.41 -3.68 -5.64
N VAL A 518 30.72 -2.54 -5.60
CA VAL A 518 31.32 -1.23 -5.90
C VAL A 518 32.44 -0.91 -4.91
N ALA A 519 32.20 -1.10 -3.61
CA ALA A 519 33.20 -0.83 -2.57
C ALA A 519 34.45 -1.71 -2.74
N LYS A 520 34.28 -3.02 -2.97
CA LYS A 520 35.39 -3.96 -3.20
C LYS A 520 36.17 -3.61 -4.46
N LEU A 521 35.49 -3.26 -5.55
CA LEU A 521 36.15 -2.85 -6.81
C LEU A 521 36.96 -1.55 -6.61
N GLN A 522 36.43 -0.58 -5.88
CA GLN A 522 37.15 0.66 -5.56
C GLN A 522 38.40 0.37 -4.73
N ILE A 523 38.30 -0.48 -3.70
CA ILE A 523 39.44 -0.88 -2.86
C ILE A 523 40.48 -1.60 -3.70
N TYR A 524 40.07 -2.56 -4.54
CA TYR A 524 40.98 -3.29 -5.42
C TYR A 524 41.74 -2.37 -6.38
N CYS A 525 41.07 -1.37 -6.96
CA CYS A 525 41.72 -0.38 -7.81
C CYS A 525 42.72 0.49 -7.06
N SER A 526 42.43 0.81 -5.79
CA SER A 526 43.24 1.72 -4.96
C SER A 526 44.44 1.03 -4.35
N GLU A 527 44.19 -0.09 -3.67
CA GLU A 527 45.13 -0.73 -2.75
C GLU A 527 45.84 -1.89 -3.45
N ASP A 528 45.11 -2.96 -3.83
CA ASP A 528 45.71 -4.16 -4.44
C ASP A 528 46.45 -3.82 -5.75
N LEU A 529 45.82 -3.03 -6.62
CA LEU A 529 46.41 -2.59 -7.89
C LEU A 529 47.24 -1.32 -7.72
N GLY A 530 46.63 -0.21 -7.31
CA GLY A 530 47.26 1.11 -7.36
C GLY A 530 48.48 1.24 -6.45
N ALA A 531 48.32 0.97 -5.16
CA ALA A 531 49.34 1.17 -4.13
C ALA A 531 50.38 0.05 -4.07
N PHE A 532 50.07 -1.13 -4.61
CA PHE A 532 50.96 -2.30 -4.56
C PHE A 532 51.39 -2.77 -5.95
N TYR A 533 50.53 -3.52 -6.65
CA TYR A 533 50.97 -4.28 -7.82
C TYR A 533 51.44 -3.36 -8.96
N LEU A 534 50.64 -2.38 -9.36
CA LEU A 534 50.96 -1.48 -10.48
C LEU A 534 52.12 -0.54 -10.14
N ASP A 535 52.31 -0.18 -8.88
CA ASP A 535 53.42 0.69 -8.48
C ASP A 535 54.78 -0.02 -8.59
N ILE A 536 54.87 -1.23 -8.03
CA ILE A 536 56.04 -2.11 -8.17
C ILE A 536 56.30 -2.43 -9.65
N LEU A 537 55.24 -2.62 -10.42
CA LEU A 537 55.33 -3.11 -11.78
C LEU A 537 55.88 -2.09 -12.79
N LYS A 538 55.80 -0.79 -12.49
CA LYS A 538 56.29 0.29 -13.38
C LYS A 538 57.75 0.09 -13.78
N ASP A 539 58.61 -0.23 -12.82
CA ASP A 539 60.04 -0.43 -13.09
C ASP A 539 60.23 -1.53 -14.15
N ARG A 540 59.55 -2.67 -13.96
CA ARG A 540 59.64 -3.80 -14.90
C ARG A 540 59.04 -3.48 -16.27
N LEU A 541 57.89 -2.81 -16.32
CA LEU A 541 57.22 -2.47 -17.59
C LEU A 541 58.03 -1.47 -18.41
N TYR A 542 58.75 -0.55 -17.77
CA TYR A 542 59.40 0.58 -18.44
C TYR A 542 60.88 0.37 -18.73
N THR A 543 61.57 -0.53 -18.01
CA THR A 543 63.02 -0.71 -18.14
C THR A 543 63.43 -2.00 -18.84
N THR A 544 62.60 -3.04 -18.80
CA THR A 544 62.93 -4.32 -19.44
C THR A 544 62.66 -4.29 -20.94
N GLY A 545 63.33 -5.18 -21.70
CA GLY A 545 63.14 -5.29 -23.15
C GLY A 545 61.69 -5.59 -23.51
N ALA A 546 61.22 -5.05 -24.65
CA ALA A 546 59.82 -5.14 -25.10
C ALA A 546 59.29 -6.58 -25.15
N ASP A 547 60.12 -7.51 -25.63
CA ASP A 547 59.81 -8.95 -25.76
C ASP A 547 60.39 -9.79 -24.62
N SER A 548 60.86 -9.17 -23.54
CA SER A 548 61.41 -9.92 -22.41
C SER A 548 60.33 -10.74 -21.73
N HIS A 549 60.69 -11.96 -21.30
CA HIS A 549 59.79 -12.84 -20.56
C HIS A 549 59.20 -12.15 -19.32
N ALA A 550 60.00 -11.37 -18.60
CA ALA A 550 59.57 -10.61 -17.42
C ALA A 550 58.47 -9.59 -17.75
N ARG A 551 58.56 -8.90 -18.90
CA ARG A 551 57.52 -7.98 -19.38
C ARG A 551 56.29 -8.73 -19.87
N ARG A 552 56.44 -9.80 -20.64
CA ARG A 552 55.31 -10.59 -21.16
C ARG A 552 54.52 -11.29 -20.04
N SER A 553 55.18 -11.72 -18.97
CA SER A 553 54.53 -12.20 -17.74
C SER A 553 53.64 -11.12 -17.12
N ALA A 554 54.16 -9.89 -16.99
CA ALA A 554 53.39 -8.74 -16.50
C ALA A 554 52.15 -8.46 -17.36
N GLN A 555 52.34 -8.37 -18.67
CA GLN A 555 51.29 -8.03 -19.61
C GLN A 555 50.20 -9.10 -19.67
N THR A 556 50.57 -10.37 -19.51
CA THR A 556 49.61 -11.48 -19.38
C THR A 556 48.68 -11.24 -18.17
N ALA A 557 49.24 -10.92 -17.00
CA ALA A 557 48.44 -10.62 -15.83
C ALA A 557 47.58 -9.36 -16.00
N LEU A 558 48.15 -8.26 -16.50
CA LEU A 558 47.42 -7.02 -16.75
C LEU A 558 46.25 -7.21 -17.72
N TRP A 559 46.46 -7.96 -18.80
CA TRP A 559 45.43 -8.24 -19.79
C TRP A 559 44.28 -9.04 -19.18
N GLN A 560 44.58 -10.11 -18.44
CA GLN A 560 43.53 -10.90 -17.77
C GLN A 560 42.77 -10.09 -16.71
N ILE A 561 43.47 -9.27 -15.91
CA ILE A 561 42.84 -8.38 -14.92
C ILE A 561 41.94 -7.36 -15.62
N THR A 562 42.38 -6.78 -16.75
CA THR A 562 41.55 -5.86 -17.55
C THR A 562 40.27 -6.54 -18.00
N GLN A 563 40.39 -7.74 -18.57
CA GLN A 563 39.25 -8.54 -19.01
C GLN A 563 38.28 -8.84 -17.87
N ALA A 564 38.79 -9.19 -16.69
CA ALA A 564 37.95 -9.45 -15.53
C ALA A 564 37.25 -8.18 -15.03
N MET A 565 37.99 -7.07 -14.87
CA MET A 565 37.45 -5.78 -14.41
C MET A 565 36.32 -5.25 -15.28
N LEU A 566 36.46 -5.31 -16.62
CA LEU A 566 35.40 -4.88 -17.54
C LEU A 566 34.11 -5.67 -17.31
N ARG A 567 34.21 -7.00 -17.12
CA ARG A 567 33.04 -7.86 -16.85
C ARG A 567 32.44 -7.62 -15.45
N TRP A 568 33.26 -7.36 -14.44
CA TRP A 568 32.79 -7.09 -13.08
C TRP A 568 32.02 -5.78 -12.99
N MET A 569 32.42 -4.75 -13.75
CA MET A 569 31.77 -3.44 -13.68
C MET A 569 30.64 -3.23 -14.69
N ALA A 570 30.59 -4.03 -15.76
CA ALA A 570 29.57 -3.91 -16.82
C ALA A 570 28.11 -3.77 -16.31
N PRO A 571 27.66 -4.44 -15.22
CA PRO A 571 26.29 -4.27 -14.74
C PRO A 571 25.95 -2.84 -14.29
N PHE A 572 26.90 -2.07 -13.76
CA PHE A 572 26.67 -0.71 -13.24
C PHE A 572 27.46 0.39 -13.96
N LEU A 573 28.52 0.04 -14.70
CA LEU A 573 29.31 0.92 -15.57
C LEU A 573 29.29 0.41 -17.03
N SER A 574 28.08 0.20 -17.57
CA SER A 574 27.83 -0.42 -18.87
C SER A 574 28.35 0.33 -20.09
N PHE A 575 28.53 1.65 -20.01
CA PHE A 575 29.10 2.44 -21.11
C PHE A 575 30.63 2.55 -21.01
N THR A 576 31.17 2.39 -19.80
CA THR A 576 32.62 2.43 -19.58
C THR A 576 33.27 1.08 -19.85
N ALA A 577 32.60 -0.01 -19.45
CA ALA A 577 32.98 -1.39 -19.76
C ALA A 577 32.76 -1.71 -21.24
#